data_AF-A0A4Q5U193-F1
#
_entry.id   AF-A0A4Q5U193-F1
#
_cell.length_a   1.000
_cell.length_b   1.000
_cell.length_c   1.000
_cell.angle_alpha   90.00
_cell.angle_beta   90.00
_cell.angle_gamma   90.00
#
_symmetry.space_group_name_H-M   'P 1'
#
loop_
_entity.id
_entity.type
_entity.pdbx_description
1 polymer ?
#
loop_
_entity_poly.entity_id
_entity_poly.type
_entity_poly.pdbx_seq_one_letter_code
_entity_poly.pdbx_strand_id
1 'polypeptide(L)'
;MKLVTTALLLTFAMTLDAQVTYGPKLGLNLAKATMTNKDFDSKITPKFFVGGFVNYALSEKMSLQGELLYSREGGNGKRISNDADDKLFYDYLQLPVLFRYAVTGNLFAEAGPQFGYLLSAKEDYNDNPTVDIKEYYKKTEVRLPFGVGYKFTESSVKGLQLNLRYSFSFSEINKVEVGGEKIKLSVLSLGAAYSF
;
A
#
# COMPACT_ATOMS: atom_id res chain seq x y z
N MET A 1 -27.85 18.40 4.88
CA MET A 1 -26.77 17.80 5.71
C MET A 1 -25.47 17.57 4.96
N LYS A 2 -25.43 16.97 3.75
CA LYS A 2 -24.17 16.71 3.00
C LYS A 2 -23.29 17.96 2.77
N LEU A 3 -23.88 19.11 2.42
CA LEU A 3 -23.14 20.36 2.17
C LEU A 3 -22.48 20.95 3.43
N VAL A 4 -23.13 20.82 4.60
CA VAL A 4 -22.59 21.31 5.87
C VAL A 4 -21.44 20.43 6.35
N THR A 5 -21.52 19.11 6.13
CA THR A 5 -20.43 18.18 6.46
C THR A 5 -19.21 18.40 5.56
N THR A 6 -19.42 18.63 4.25
CA THR A 6 -18.32 18.92 3.31
C THR A 6 -17.67 20.28 3.60
N ALA A 7 -18.46 21.30 3.94
CA ALA A 7 -17.94 22.61 4.33
C ALA A 7 -17.15 22.55 5.66
N LEU A 8 -17.57 21.73 6.62
CA LEU A 8 -16.87 21.53 7.89
C LEU A 8 -15.53 20.78 7.73
N LEU A 9 -15.47 19.84 6.77
CA LEU A 9 -14.22 19.17 6.38
C LEU A 9 -13.24 20.13 5.68
N LEU A 10 -13.75 21.10 4.91
CA LEU A 10 -12.95 22.11 4.23
C LEU A 10 -12.44 23.21 5.17
N THR A 11 -13.19 23.57 6.21
CA THR A 11 -12.75 24.59 7.19
C THR A 11 -11.75 24.06 8.21
N PHE A 12 -11.77 22.77 8.55
CA PHE A 12 -10.72 22.15 9.37
C PHE A 12 -9.35 22.12 8.67
N ALA A 13 -9.33 22.23 7.33
CA ALA A 13 -8.10 22.28 6.56
C ALA A 13 -7.39 23.66 6.56
N MET A 14 -8.01 24.71 7.12
CA MET A 14 -7.53 26.09 6.98
C MET A 14 -6.75 26.65 8.17
N THR A 15 -6.52 25.86 9.23
CA THR A 15 -5.65 26.23 10.36
C THR A 15 -4.53 25.21 10.53
N LEU A 16 -3.84 24.88 9.43
CA LEU A 16 -2.70 23.97 9.48
C LEU A 16 -1.45 24.77 9.84
N ASP A 17 -0.94 24.50 11.03
CA ASP A 17 0.38 24.97 11.49
C ASP A 17 1.46 24.60 10.46
N ALA A 18 2.58 25.33 10.43
CA ALA A 18 3.73 25.04 9.57
C ALA A 18 4.32 23.63 9.76
N GLN A 19 3.86 22.91 10.79
CA GLN A 19 4.21 21.53 11.11
C GLN A 19 3.42 20.49 10.29
N VAL A 20 2.28 20.85 9.67
CA VAL A 20 1.47 19.91 8.88
C VAL A 20 1.72 20.11 7.39
N THR A 21 2.04 19.02 6.71
CA THR A 21 2.15 18.93 5.25
C THR A 21 1.23 17.83 4.77
N TYR A 22 0.66 17.96 3.58
CA TYR A 22 -0.27 16.97 3.03
C TYR A 22 -0.19 16.95 1.51
N GLY A 23 -0.83 15.95 0.90
CA GLY A 23 -1.04 15.96 -0.53
C GLY A 23 -1.26 14.58 -1.15
N PRO A 24 -1.33 14.51 -2.49
CA PRO A 24 -1.60 13.27 -3.19
C PRO A 24 -0.37 12.35 -3.19
N LYS A 25 -0.64 11.05 -3.28
CA LYS A 25 0.36 9.99 -3.41
C LYS A 25 -0.13 8.91 -4.35
N LEU A 26 0.75 8.41 -5.19
CA LEU A 26 0.49 7.29 -6.10
C LEU A 26 1.75 6.46 -6.31
N GLY A 27 1.60 5.26 -6.83
CA GLY A 27 2.75 4.42 -7.12
C GLY A 27 2.40 3.03 -7.60
N LEU A 28 3.43 2.20 -7.64
CA LEU A 28 3.38 0.83 -8.12
C LEU A 28 3.71 -0.13 -6.98
N ASN A 29 3.02 -1.27 -6.98
CA ASN A 29 3.23 -2.39 -6.07
C ASN A 29 3.72 -3.61 -6.84
N LEU A 30 4.78 -4.22 -6.34
CA LEU A 30 5.28 -5.53 -6.74
C LEU A 30 4.99 -6.47 -5.57
N ALA A 31 3.87 -7.17 -5.64
CA ALA A 31 3.47 -8.13 -4.61
C ALA A 31 4.05 -9.50 -4.94
N LYS A 32 4.64 -10.15 -3.93
CA LYS A 32 5.06 -11.55 -3.98
C LYS A 32 4.34 -12.32 -2.88
N ALA A 33 3.52 -13.28 -3.27
CA ALA A 33 3.01 -14.30 -2.36
C ALA A 33 4.12 -15.33 -2.15
N THR A 34 4.55 -15.54 -0.91
CA THR A 34 5.48 -16.63 -0.60
C THR A 34 4.66 -17.81 -0.09
N MET A 35 4.63 -18.89 -0.86
CA MET A 35 4.12 -20.20 -0.44
C MET A 35 5.31 -21.15 -0.30
N THR A 36 5.27 -22.08 0.65
CA THR A 36 6.41 -22.95 0.98
C THR A 36 6.56 -24.08 -0.05
N ASN A 37 5.50 -24.39 -0.80
CA ASN A 37 5.55 -25.31 -1.94
C ASN A 37 6.11 -24.67 -3.22
N LYS A 38 7.08 -25.35 -3.84
CA LYS A 38 7.86 -24.92 -5.01
C LYS A 38 7.14 -25.08 -6.36
N ASP A 39 5.85 -25.39 -6.37
CA ASP A 39 5.11 -25.81 -7.58
C ASP A 39 4.40 -24.67 -8.33
N PHE A 40 4.66 -23.41 -7.95
CA PHE A 40 4.08 -22.23 -8.60
C PHE A 40 5.16 -21.27 -9.12
N ASP A 41 5.23 -21.13 -10.45
CA ASP A 41 5.97 -20.05 -11.10
C ASP A 41 5.10 -18.78 -11.10
N SER A 42 5.24 -17.97 -10.05
CA SER A 42 4.50 -16.71 -9.91
C SER A 42 5.20 -15.60 -10.70
N LYS A 43 4.58 -15.06 -11.75
CA LYS A 43 5.09 -13.87 -12.45
C LYS A 43 4.74 -12.62 -11.65
N ILE A 44 5.77 -11.96 -11.12
CA ILE A 44 5.62 -10.67 -10.43
C ILE A 44 5.01 -9.67 -11.43
N THR A 45 3.75 -9.29 -11.20
CA THR A 45 3.04 -8.36 -12.06
C THR A 45 2.83 -7.04 -11.34
N PRO A 46 3.35 -5.91 -11.83
CA PRO A 46 3.14 -4.61 -11.21
C PRO A 46 1.65 -4.26 -11.13
N LYS A 47 1.21 -3.85 -9.95
CA LYS A 47 -0.08 -3.23 -9.68
C LYS A 47 0.14 -1.82 -9.16
N PHE A 48 -0.89 -1.12 -8.71
CA PHE A 48 -0.79 0.30 -8.36
C PHE A 48 -1.46 0.62 -7.02
N PHE A 49 -1.09 1.78 -6.48
CA PHE A 49 -1.84 2.43 -5.41
C PHE A 49 -2.01 3.92 -5.69
N VAL A 50 -3.05 4.51 -5.12
CA VAL A 50 -3.35 5.94 -5.22
C VAL A 50 -4.09 6.40 -3.98
N GLY A 51 -3.84 7.64 -3.54
CA GLY A 51 -4.50 8.22 -2.39
C GLY A 51 -3.84 9.51 -1.94
N GLY A 52 -3.80 9.73 -0.64
CA GLY A 52 -3.19 10.91 -0.05
C GLY A 52 -2.53 10.64 1.28
N PHE A 53 -1.78 11.63 1.77
CA PHE A 53 -1.12 11.58 3.06
C PHE A 53 -1.28 12.90 3.81
N VAL A 54 -1.13 12.80 5.13
CA VAL A 54 -0.92 13.91 6.05
C VAL A 54 0.33 13.58 6.85
N ASN A 55 1.27 14.51 6.90
CA ASN A 55 2.53 14.39 7.62
C ASN A 55 2.66 15.54 8.62
N TYR A 56 2.85 15.18 9.88
CA TYR A 56 3.01 16.09 11.01
C TYR A 56 4.45 16.07 11.51
N ALA A 57 5.14 17.20 11.41
CA ALA A 57 6.50 17.37 11.90
C ALA A 57 6.51 17.44 13.43
N LEU A 58 7.19 16.49 14.07
CA LEU A 58 7.42 16.44 15.51
C LEU A 58 8.67 17.26 15.89
N SER A 59 9.64 17.30 14.98
CA SER A 59 10.86 18.11 15.06
C SER A 59 11.42 18.32 13.66
N GLU A 60 12.58 18.99 13.54
CA GLU A 60 13.28 19.15 12.26
C GLU A 60 13.67 17.83 11.60
N LYS A 61 13.88 16.76 12.39
CA LYS A 61 14.31 15.45 11.88
C LYS A 61 13.25 14.36 11.96
N MET A 62 12.16 14.57 12.70
CA MET A 62 11.17 13.53 12.96
C MET A 62 9.78 13.99 12.56
N SER A 63 9.03 13.11 11.92
CA SER A 63 7.62 13.34 11.62
C SER A 63 6.80 12.06 11.70
N LEU A 64 5.49 12.23 11.83
CA LEU A 64 4.51 11.16 11.76
C LEU A 64 3.65 11.35 10.51
N GLN A 65 3.56 10.34 9.67
CA GLN A 65 2.80 10.36 8.43
C GLN A 65 1.66 9.35 8.46
N GLY A 66 0.42 9.83 8.37
CA GLY A 66 -0.75 9.02 8.05
C GLY A 66 -1.02 9.02 6.56
N GLU A 67 -1.35 7.87 5.98
CA GLU A 67 -1.69 7.73 4.57
C GLU A 67 -3.06 7.04 4.43
N LEU A 68 -3.86 7.41 3.43
CA LEU A 68 -5.05 6.66 3.04
C LEU A 68 -4.94 6.32 1.56
N LEU A 69 -4.80 5.03 1.26
CA LEU A 69 -4.49 4.54 -0.08
C LEU A 69 -5.50 3.49 -0.53
N TYR A 70 -6.01 3.63 -1.75
CA TYR A 70 -6.55 2.50 -2.50
C TYR A 70 -5.38 1.78 -3.16
N SER A 71 -5.23 0.49 -2.89
CA SER A 71 -4.12 -0.34 -3.36
C SER A 71 -4.67 -1.58 -4.04
N ARG A 72 -4.32 -1.76 -5.32
CA ARG A 72 -4.49 -3.02 -6.01
C ARG A 72 -3.20 -3.83 -5.87
N GLU A 73 -3.35 -5.09 -5.51
CA GLU A 73 -2.27 -6.04 -5.33
C GLU A 73 -2.65 -7.38 -5.96
N GLY A 74 -1.69 -8.31 -6.00
CA GLY A 74 -1.87 -9.62 -6.60
C GLY A 74 -0.87 -9.87 -7.72
N GLY A 75 -1.11 -10.93 -8.48
CA GLY A 75 -0.13 -11.45 -9.42
C GLY A 75 -0.77 -12.32 -10.47
N ASN A 76 0.01 -12.59 -11.52
CA ASN A 76 -0.35 -13.53 -12.56
C ASN A 76 0.49 -14.79 -12.35
N GLY A 77 -0.15 -15.95 -12.31
CA GLY A 77 0.50 -17.25 -12.21
C GLY A 77 0.14 -18.12 -13.41
N LYS A 78 0.99 -19.10 -13.68
CA LYS A 78 0.63 -20.24 -14.53
C LYS A 78 0.57 -21.47 -13.65
N ARG A 79 -0.56 -22.18 -13.66
CA ARG A 79 -0.65 -23.49 -13.00
C ARG A 79 0.11 -24.52 -13.82
N ILE A 80 1.25 -24.98 -13.30
CA ILE A 80 2.15 -25.93 -13.99
C ILE A 80 1.42 -27.23 -14.38
N SER A 81 0.42 -27.64 -13.60
CA SER A 81 -0.33 -28.88 -13.86
C SER A 81 -1.13 -28.88 -15.16
N ASN A 82 -1.65 -27.72 -15.62
CA ASN A 82 -2.59 -27.63 -16.75
C ASN A 82 -2.31 -26.48 -17.73
N ASP A 83 -1.17 -25.77 -17.62
CA ASP A 83 -0.82 -24.55 -18.39
C ASP A 83 -1.93 -23.48 -18.40
N ALA A 84 -2.71 -23.42 -17.31
CA ALA A 84 -3.79 -22.45 -17.15
C ALA A 84 -3.24 -21.11 -16.64
N ASP A 85 -3.67 -20.01 -17.27
CA ASP A 85 -3.41 -18.66 -16.79
C ASP A 85 -4.35 -18.36 -15.62
N ASP A 86 -3.74 -17.99 -14.49
CA ASP A 86 -4.44 -17.66 -13.26
C ASP A 86 -4.07 -16.23 -12.86
N LYS A 87 -5.06 -15.35 -12.73
CA LYS A 87 -4.83 -13.96 -12.29
C LYS A 87 -5.58 -13.70 -11.02
N LEU A 88 -4.81 -13.29 -10.02
CA LEU A 88 -5.31 -13.04 -8.69
C LEU A 88 -5.20 -11.55 -8.39
N PHE A 89 -6.31 -10.93 -8.02
CA PHE A 89 -6.38 -9.50 -7.72
C PHE A 89 -7.01 -9.27 -6.35
N TYR A 90 -6.38 -8.39 -5.58
CA TYR A 90 -6.89 -7.92 -4.31
C TYR A 90 -6.93 -6.40 -4.30
N ASP A 91 -8.09 -5.84 -3.98
CA ASP A 91 -8.21 -4.41 -3.75
C ASP A 91 -8.29 -4.16 -2.24
N TYR A 92 -7.38 -3.33 -1.73
CA TYR A 92 -7.31 -2.95 -0.33
C TYR A 92 -7.53 -1.45 -0.17
N LEU A 93 -8.23 -1.08 0.90
CA LEU A 93 -8.09 0.23 1.51
C LEU A 93 -7.00 0.14 2.58
N GLN A 94 -5.92 0.89 2.43
CA GLN A 94 -4.75 0.85 3.31
C GLN A 94 -4.63 2.14 4.10
N LEU A 95 -4.36 2.00 5.39
CA LEU A 95 -4.10 3.08 6.35
C LEU A 95 -2.71 2.87 7.01
N PRO A 96 -1.60 3.23 6.33
CA PRO A 96 -0.29 3.34 6.93
C PRO A 96 -0.20 4.48 7.97
N VAL A 97 0.44 4.21 9.10
CA VAL A 97 0.87 5.23 10.07
C VAL A 97 2.37 5.06 10.28
N LEU A 98 3.15 6.01 9.80
CA LEU A 98 4.58 5.86 9.62
C LEU A 98 5.33 6.91 10.42
N PHE A 99 6.27 6.46 11.23
CA PHE A 99 7.31 7.32 11.75
C PHE A 99 8.34 7.56 10.65
N ARG A 100 8.74 8.83 10.45
CA ARG A 100 9.76 9.22 9.49
C ARG A 100 10.91 9.91 10.20
N TYR A 101 12.13 9.56 9.79
CA TYR A 101 13.36 10.15 10.30
C TYR A 101 14.21 10.70 9.14
N ALA A 102 14.50 12.00 9.15
CA ALA A 102 15.37 12.65 8.19
C ALA A 102 16.83 12.25 8.46
N VAL A 103 17.38 11.43 7.57
CA VAL A 103 18.80 11.02 7.60
C VAL A 103 19.67 12.17 7.13
N THR A 104 19.23 12.87 6.09
CA THR A 104 19.78 14.14 5.61
C THR A 104 18.62 15.11 5.33
N GLY A 105 18.89 16.37 4.94
CA GLY A 105 17.83 17.35 4.67
C GLY A 105 16.79 16.90 3.62
N ASN A 106 17.17 15.96 2.75
CA ASN A 106 16.32 15.46 1.66
C ASN A 106 16.01 13.96 1.75
N LEU A 107 16.87 13.17 2.40
CA LEU A 107 16.68 11.73 2.55
C LEU A 107 16.03 11.41 3.89
N PHE A 108 15.02 10.54 3.87
CA PHE A 108 14.36 10.06 5.07
C PHE A 108 14.21 8.53 5.05
N ALA A 109 14.25 7.93 6.22
CA ALA A 109 13.78 6.58 6.46
C ALA A 109 12.36 6.63 7.02
N GLU A 110 11.56 5.59 6.76
CA GLU A 110 10.19 5.47 7.26
C GLU A 110 9.90 4.06 7.73
N ALA A 111 9.11 3.91 8.80
CA ALA A 111 8.61 2.63 9.27
C ALA A 111 7.37 2.81 10.15
N GLY A 112 6.49 1.82 10.20
CA GLY A 112 5.35 1.87 11.12
C GLY A 112 4.25 0.87 10.76
N PRO A 113 3.18 0.78 11.56
CA PRO A 113 2.08 -0.12 11.27
C PRO A 113 1.30 0.31 10.02
N GLN A 114 0.79 -0.69 9.29
CA GLN A 114 -0.15 -0.48 8.19
C GLN A 114 -1.35 -1.40 8.37
N PHE A 115 -2.54 -0.79 8.39
CA PHE A 115 -3.80 -1.52 8.46
C PHE A 115 -4.42 -1.60 7.06
N GLY A 116 -4.73 -2.80 6.61
CA GLY A 116 -5.41 -3.06 5.34
C GLY A 116 -6.82 -3.57 5.57
N TYR A 117 -7.77 -3.07 4.77
CA TYR A 117 -9.13 -3.60 4.68
C TYR A 117 -9.42 -4.08 3.26
N LEU A 118 -9.75 -5.37 3.12
CA LEU A 118 -10.00 -6.02 1.83
C LEU A 118 -11.36 -5.57 1.27
N LEU A 119 -11.32 -4.85 0.16
CA LEU A 119 -12.48 -4.37 -0.58
C LEU A 119 -12.98 -5.42 -1.58
N SER A 120 -12.08 -6.06 -2.31
CA SER A 120 -12.41 -7.11 -3.29
C SER A 120 -11.28 -8.14 -3.37
N ALA A 121 -11.63 -9.40 -3.67
CA ALA A 121 -10.67 -10.42 -4.07
C ALA A 121 -11.25 -11.20 -5.26
N LYS A 122 -10.50 -11.26 -6.35
CA LYS A 122 -10.97 -11.81 -7.63
C LYS A 122 -9.96 -12.78 -8.22
N GLU A 123 -10.45 -13.87 -8.79
CA GLU A 123 -9.68 -14.87 -9.54
C GLU A 123 -10.18 -14.93 -10.98
N ASP A 124 -9.28 -14.75 -11.94
CA ASP A 124 -9.54 -15.07 -13.35
C ASP A 124 -8.82 -16.38 -13.68
N TYR A 125 -9.57 -17.38 -14.16
CA TYR A 125 -9.03 -18.68 -14.55
C TYR A 125 -9.27 -18.94 -16.04
N ASN A 126 -8.24 -18.80 -16.87
CA ASN A 126 -8.34 -18.81 -18.34
C ASN A 126 -9.40 -17.80 -18.87
N ASP A 127 -10.20 -18.19 -19.86
CA ASP A 127 -11.30 -17.40 -20.44
C ASP A 127 -12.61 -17.48 -19.63
N ASN A 128 -12.58 -18.06 -18.41
CA ASN A 128 -13.76 -18.13 -17.56
C ASN A 128 -14.08 -16.75 -16.95
N PRO A 129 -15.36 -16.50 -16.62
CA PRO A 129 -15.75 -15.29 -15.92
C PRO A 129 -15.02 -15.16 -14.57
N THR A 130 -14.58 -13.94 -14.27
CA THR A 130 -13.96 -13.57 -13.00
C THR A 130 -14.84 -14.00 -11.82
N VAL A 131 -14.26 -14.76 -10.89
CA VAL A 131 -14.95 -15.24 -9.68
C VAL A 131 -14.58 -14.36 -8.49
N ASP A 132 -15.56 -13.98 -7.68
CA ASP A 132 -15.31 -13.33 -6.38
C ASP A 132 -14.93 -14.41 -5.35
N ILE A 133 -13.71 -14.30 -4.85
CA ILE A 133 -13.13 -15.24 -3.89
C ILE A 133 -12.94 -14.60 -2.51
N LYS A 134 -13.51 -13.41 -2.27
CA LYS A 134 -13.31 -12.63 -1.04
C LYS A 134 -13.72 -13.39 0.22
N GLU A 135 -14.65 -14.32 0.11
CA GLU A 135 -15.09 -15.14 1.24
C GLU A 135 -13.96 -15.99 1.86
N TYR A 136 -12.96 -16.39 1.06
CA TYR A 136 -11.81 -17.20 1.49
C TYR A 136 -10.68 -16.40 2.16
N TYR A 137 -10.75 -15.07 2.12
CA TYR A 137 -9.72 -14.17 2.67
C TYR A 137 -10.20 -13.42 3.91
N LYS A 138 -9.25 -13.07 4.79
CA LYS A 138 -9.52 -12.20 5.94
C LYS A 138 -9.82 -10.79 5.42
N LYS A 139 -10.81 -10.15 6.05
CA LYS A 139 -11.20 -8.77 5.69
C LYS A 139 -10.16 -7.75 6.12
N THR A 140 -9.38 -8.07 7.15
CA THR A 140 -8.39 -7.18 7.75
C THR A 140 -7.02 -7.81 7.67
N GLU A 141 -6.03 -6.95 7.50
CA GLU A 141 -4.62 -7.33 7.41
C GLU A 141 -3.78 -6.29 8.15
N VAL A 142 -2.74 -6.76 8.85
CA VAL A 142 -1.76 -5.87 9.49
C VAL A 142 -0.39 -6.14 8.89
N ARG A 143 0.26 -5.07 8.43
CA ARG A 143 1.59 -5.09 7.84
C ARG A 143 2.55 -4.17 8.59
N LEU A 144 3.85 -4.44 8.42
CA LEU A 144 4.94 -3.56 8.80
C LEU A 144 5.70 -3.11 7.56
N PRO A 145 5.35 -1.95 7.00
CA PRO A 145 6.21 -1.25 6.07
C PRO A 145 7.45 -0.67 6.75
N PHE A 146 8.57 -0.75 6.03
CA PHE A 146 9.72 0.12 6.22
C PHE A 146 10.32 0.49 4.87
N GLY A 147 10.98 1.63 4.80
CA GLY A 147 11.45 2.17 3.54
C GLY A 147 12.32 3.38 3.68
N VAL A 148 12.68 3.92 2.52
CA VAL A 148 13.43 5.16 2.38
C VAL A 148 12.76 6.03 1.33
N GLY A 149 13.01 7.32 1.40
CA GLY A 149 12.60 8.21 0.33
C GLY A 149 13.41 9.49 0.28
N TYR A 150 13.15 10.23 -0.78
CA TYR A 150 13.82 11.48 -1.10
C TYR A 150 12.77 12.57 -1.31
N LYS A 151 12.90 13.69 -0.60
CA LYS A 151 12.08 14.90 -0.76
C LYS A 151 12.88 15.94 -1.54
N PHE A 152 12.31 16.43 -2.63
CA PHE A 152 12.89 17.52 -3.41
C PHE A 152 12.55 18.86 -2.73
N THR A 153 13.57 19.50 -2.15
CA THR A 153 13.44 20.78 -1.43
C THR A 153 13.89 21.97 -2.28
N GLU A 154 14.86 21.74 -3.16
CA GLU A 154 15.43 22.70 -4.11
C GLU A 154 14.88 22.43 -5.51
N SER A 155 14.76 23.46 -6.38
CA SER A 155 14.38 23.40 -7.81
C SER A 155 12.87 23.55 -8.15
N SER A 156 12.55 23.54 -9.46
CA SER A 156 11.20 23.65 -10.06
C SER A 156 10.20 22.55 -9.69
N VAL A 157 10.60 21.55 -8.89
CA VAL A 157 9.77 20.41 -8.44
C VAL A 157 9.68 20.33 -6.91
N LYS A 158 9.88 21.46 -6.21
CA LYS A 158 9.73 21.56 -4.75
C LYS A 158 8.42 20.93 -4.29
N GLY A 159 8.50 20.07 -3.28
CA GLY A 159 7.36 19.35 -2.71
C GLY A 159 7.20 17.92 -3.24
N LEU A 160 7.80 17.59 -4.39
CA LEU A 160 7.83 16.21 -4.88
C LEU A 160 8.61 15.31 -3.89
N GLN A 161 8.16 14.08 -3.74
CA GLN A 161 8.81 13.03 -2.98
C GLN A 161 8.78 11.72 -3.76
N LEU A 162 9.84 10.93 -3.66
CA LEU A 162 9.88 9.54 -4.11
C LEU A 162 10.14 8.63 -2.92
N ASN A 163 9.47 7.48 -2.86
CA ASN A 163 9.66 6.52 -1.78
C ASN A 163 9.76 5.09 -2.29
N LEU A 164 10.66 4.32 -1.69
CA LEU A 164 10.81 2.88 -1.88
C LEU A 164 10.52 2.20 -0.56
N ARG A 165 9.54 1.28 -0.53
CA ARG A 165 9.03 0.66 0.70
C ARG A 165 8.91 -0.84 0.53
N TYR A 166 9.36 -1.59 1.52
CA TYR A 166 9.11 -3.01 1.63
C TYR A 166 8.14 -3.25 2.79
N SER A 167 7.08 -4.02 2.56
CA SER A 167 6.03 -4.30 3.56
C SER A 167 5.85 -5.79 3.77
N PHE A 168 5.92 -6.23 5.02
CA PHE A 168 5.67 -7.62 5.43
C PHE A 168 4.34 -7.75 6.15
N SER A 169 3.58 -8.79 5.86
CA SER A 169 2.32 -9.10 6.55
C SER A 169 2.59 -9.87 7.85
N PHE A 170 2.14 -9.32 8.99
CA PHE A 170 2.21 -10.02 10.27
C PHE A 170 1.16 -11.11 10.37
N SER A 171 -0.03 -10.84 9.84
CA SER A 171 -1.16 -11.74 9.81
C SER A 171 -1.22 -12.51 8.50
N GLU A 172 -1.65 -13.77 8.59
CA GLU A 172 -2.04 -14.57 7.43
C GLU A 172 -3.24 -13.95 6.72
N ILE A 173 -3.25 -13.93 5.39
CA ILE A 173 -4.32 -13.33 4.60
C ILE A 173 -5.47 -14.30 4.29
N ASN A 174 -5.22 -15.62 4.33
CA ASN A 174 -6.22 -16.66 4.08
C ASN A 174 -6.99 -17.03 5.36
N LYS A 175 -8.29 -17.36 5.22
CA LYS A 175 -9.13 -17.89 6.32
C LYS A 175 -9.07 -19.41 6.42
N VAL A 176 -8.87 -20.08 5.29
CA VAL A 176 -8.73 -21.54 5.19
C VAL A 176 -7.33 -21.83 4.67
N GLU A 177 -6.62 -22.74 5.31
CA GLU A 177 -5.28 -23.17 4.87
C GLU A 177 -5.39 -23.88 3.52
N VAL A 178 -4.70 -23.38 2.50
CA VAL A 178 -4.62 -24.04 1.19
C VAL A 178 -3.46 -25.04 1.28
N GLY A 179 -3.77 -26.34 1.33
CA GLY A 179 -2.75 -27.39 1.50
C GLY A 179 -2.06 -27.41 2.87
N GLY A 180 -2.68 -26.84 3.91
CA GLY A 180 -2.09 -26.76 5.26
C GLY A 180 -1.11 -25.59 5.46
N GLU A 181 -1.04 -24.65 4.51
CA GLU A 181 -0.07 -23.55 4.56
C GLU A 181 -0.70 -22.16 4.79
N LYS A 182 0.08 -21.35 5.51
CA LYS A 182 -0.19 -19.98 5.92
C LYS A 182 0.35 -19.01 4.86
N ILE A 183 -0.52 -18.21 4.23
CA ILE A 183 -0.10 -17.27 3.19
C ILE A 183 0.25 -15.92 3.83
N LYS A 184 1.51 -15.49 3.65
CA LYS A 184 1.98 -14.15 3.99
C LYS A 184 2.34 -13.39 2.71
N LEU A 185 1.89 -12.15 2.62
CA LEU A 185 2.23 -11.28 1.51
C LEU A 185 3.45 -10.42 1.85
N SER A 186 4.36 -10.32 0.90
CA SER A 186 5.43 -9.31 0.90
C SER A 186 5.26 -8.40 -0.31
N VAL A 187 5.32 -7.09 -0.09
CA VAL A 187 5.08 -6.09 -1.15
C VAL A 187 6.23 -5.11 -1.19
N LEU A 188 6.85 -4.98 -2.36
CA LEU A 188 7.78 -3.90 -2.67
C LEU A 188 7.01 -2.79 -3.41
N SER A 189 7.05 -1.57 -2.89
CA SER A 189 6.32 -0.43 -3.42
C SER A 189 7.27 0.69 -3.83
N LEU A 190 7.05 1.25 -5.01
CA LEU A 190 7.68 2.48 -5.49
C LEU A 190 6.60 3.56 -5.59
N GLY A 191 6.75 4.67 -4.87
CA GLY A 191 5.77 5.74 -4.81
C GLY A 191 6.33 7.11 -5.18
N ALA A 192 5.42 7.97 -5.62
CA ALA A 192 5.60 9.40 -5.78
C ALA A 192 4.51 10.14 -4.99
N ALA A 193 4.90 11.20 -4.30
CA ALA A 193 3.98 12.05 -3.54
C ALA A 193 4.30 13.52 -3.79
N TYR A 194 3.31 14.40 -3.64
CA TYR A 194 3.54 15.85 -3.65
C TYR A 194 3.07 16.45 -2.34
N SER A 195 3.93 17.22 -1.68
CA SER A 195 3.59 17.98 -0.47
C SER A 195 3.30 19.43 -0.80
N PHE A 196 2.12 19.88 -0.37
CA PHE A 196 1.80 21.28 -0.18
C PHE A 196 2.35 21.79 1.16
#